data_AF-A0A6I8VMN5-F1
#
_entry.id   AF-A0A6I8VMN5-F1
#
_cell.length_a   1.000
_cell.length_b   1.000
_cell.length_c   1.000
_cell.angle_alpha   90.00
_cell.angle_beta   90.00
_cell.angle_gamma   90.00
#
_symmetry.space_group_name_H-M   'P 1'
#
loop_
_entity.id
_entity.type
_entity.pdbx_description
1 polymer ?
#
loop_
_entity_poly.entity_id
_entity_poly.type
_entity_poly.pdbx_seq_one_letter_code
_entity_poly.pdbx_strand_id
1 'polypeptide(L)'
;MLNLDLDPFRPFNSPLAVQIAKRRVETEFAVVGTWEETNITLAVLEHYIPRYFARATMIYKIYQDSIINRNRNNRKPHVDADVRAMVRRNFTHEYDFYYFCKQRLYMQYIALKRTELERYSHP
;
A
#
# COMPACT_ATOMS: atom_id res chain seq x y z
N MET A 1 -0.53 8.68 -33.47
CA MET A 1 0.33 9.67 -32.79
C MET A 1 -0.46 10.13 -31.57
N LEU A 2 -0.13 9.63 -30.37
CA LEU A 2 -0.79 10.09 -29.14
C LEU A 2 -0.29 11.52 -28.88
N ASN A 3 -1.20 12.49 -28.78
CA ASN A 3 -0.86 13.87 -28.45
C ASN A 3 -0.13 13.90 -27.10
N LEU A 4 1.18 14.15 -27.15
CA LEU A 4 2.09 14.22 -26.00
C LEU A 4 1.94 15.51 -25.17
N ASP A 5 1.03 16.41 -25.55
CA ASP A 5 0.89 17.73 -24.91
C ASP A 5 -0.12 17.76 -23.75
N LEU A 6 -0.83 16.67 -23.48
CA LEU A 6 -1.68 16.53 -22.30
C LEU A 6 -1.03 15.58 -21.30
N ASP A 7 -0.45 16.15 -20.25
CA ASP A 7 0.06 15.43 -19.08
C ASP A 7 -1.09 14.58 -18.48
N PRO A 8 -1.05 13.24 -18.62
CA PRO A 8 -2.17 12.39 -18.25
C PRO A 8 -2.41 12.36 -16.74
N PHE A 9 -1.46 12.87 -15.94
CA PHE A 9 -1.52 12.89 -14.48
C PHE A 9 -2.17 14.15 -13.89
N ARG A 10 -2.39 15.20 -14.69
CA ARG A 10 -3.06 16.42 -14.20
C ARG A 10 -4.57 16.30 -14.01
N PRO A 11 -5.32 15.62 -14.90
CA PRO A 11 -6.76 15.50 -14.71
C PRO A 11 -7.09 14.65 -13.47
N PHE A 12 -8.02 15.14 -12.66
CA PHE A 12 -8.56 14.39 -11.51
C PHE A 12 -9.22 13.09 -11.98
N ASN A 13 -9.02 12.00 -11.23
CA ASN A 13 -9.62 10.69 -11.51
C ASN A 13 -9.34 10.20 -12.95
N SER A 14 -8.12 10.43 -13.47
CA SER A 14 -7.70 10.05 -14.82
C SER A 14 -7.51 8.52 -14.96
N PRO A 15 -8.28 7.82 -15.82
CA PRO A 15 -8.14 6.37 -15.99
C PRO A 15 -6.77 5.98 -16.55
N LEU A 16 -6.24 6.77 -17.49
CA LEU A 16 -4.93 6.53 -18.10
C LEU A 16 -3.79 6.67 -17.06
N ALA A 17 -3.87 7.68 -16.20
CA ALA A 17 -2.90 7.85 -15.12
C ALA A 17 -2.88 6.64 -14.18
N VAL A 18 -4.05 6.14 -13.79
CA VAL A 18 -4.15 4.97 -12.92
C VAL A 18 -3.60 3.71 -13.57
N GLN A 19 -3.86 3.47 -14.86
CA GLN A 19 -3.27 2.34 -15.57
C GLN A 19 -1.74 2.41 -15.63
N ILE A 20 -1.18 3.61 -15.91
CA ILE A 20 0.27 3.82 -15.88
C ILE A 20 0.81 3.57 -14.47
N ALA A 21 0.15 4.09 -13.44
CA ALA A 21 0.55 3.90 -12.05
C ALA A 21 0.55 2.41 -11.64
N LYS A 22 -0.49 1.65 -12.00
CA LYS A 22 -0.56 0.20 -11.74
C LYS A 22 0.62 -0.54 -12.37
N ARG A 23 0.89 -0.26 -13.66
CA ARG A 23 2.03 -0.85 -14.37
C ARG A 23 3.36 -0.54 -13.68
N ARG A 24 3.59 0.72 -13.28
CA ARG A 24 4.82 1.09 -12.57
C ARG A 24 4.96 0.39 -11.22
N VAL A 25 3.87 0.29 -10.45
CA VAL A 25 3.86 -0.46 -9.18
C VAL A 25 4.29 -1.92 -9.39
N GLU A 26 3.88 -2.56 -10.48
CA GLU A 26 4.29 -3.92 -10.79
C GLU A 26 5.74 -4.04 -11.24
N THR A 27 6.20 -3.13 -12.11
CA THR A 27 7.48 -3.29 -12.81
C THR A 27 8.66 -2.59 -12.13
N GLU A 28 8.41 -1.52 -11.38
CA GLU A 28 9.45 -0.62 -10.87
C GLU A 28 9.58 -0.66 -9.34
N PHE A 29 8.56 -1.11 -8.61
CA PHE A 29 8.56 -1.13 -7.15
C PHE A 29 8.65 -2.56 -6.60
N ALA A 30 9.68 -2.84 -5.79
CA ALA A 30 9.80 -4.12 -5.11
C ALA A 30 8.60 -4.38 -4.18
N VAL A 31 8.25 -3.39 -3.35
CA VAL A 31 7.15 -3.46 -2.38
C VAL A 31 6.43 -2.12 -2.35
N VAL A 32 5.10 -2.16 -2.29
CA VAL A 32 4.24 -1.00 -2.02
C VAL A 32 3.36 -1.34 -0.83
N GLY A 33 3.61 -0.66 0.29
CA GLY A 33 2.92 -0.87 1.57
C GLY A 33 1.65 -0.05 1.74
N THR A 34 0.90 -0.34 2.80
CA THR A 34 -0.24 0.48 3.25
C THR A 34 -0.10 0.82 4.73
N TRP A 35 -0.64 1.96 5.15
CA TRP A 35 -0.60 2.38 6.56
C TRP A 35 -1.51 1.51 7.43
N GLU A 36 -2.67 1.13 6.89
CA GLU A 36 -3.64 0.31 7.62
C GLU A 36 -3.09 -1.10 7.92
N GLU A 37 -2.27 -1.64 7.04
CA GLU A 37 -1.67 -2.98 7.16
C GLU A 37 -0.17 -2.90 7.48
N THR A 38 0.20 -2.14 8.53
CA THR A 38 1.61 -1.87 8.88
C THR A 38 2.39 -3.16 9.14
N ASN A 39 1.83 -4.12 9.88
CA ASN A 39 2.51 -5.38 10.18
C ASN A 39 2.84 -6.20 8.93
N ILE A 40 1.90 -6.27 7.98
CA ILE A 40 2.06 -6.96 6.70
C ILE A 40 3.12 -6.24 5.86
N THR A 41 3.02 -4.91 5.78
CA THR A 41 3.97 -4.06 5.06
C THR A 41 5.40 -4.30 5.55
N LEU A 42 5.62 -4.29 6.86
CA LEU A 42 6.94 -4.52 7.44
C LEU A 42 7.46 -5.94 7.19
N ALA A 43 6.59 -6.95 7.28
CA ALA A 43 6.99 -8.34 6.97
C ALA A 43 7.43 -8.51 5.52
N VAL A 44 6.70 -7.90 4.58
CA VAL A 44 7.05 -7.95 3.15
C VAL A 44 8.34 -7.17 2.87
N LEU A 45 8.50 -5.97 3.44
CA LEU A 45 9.73 -5.18 3.32
C LEU A 45 10.95 -5.91 3.88
N GLU A 46 10.81 -6.50 5.07
CA GLU A 46 11.88 -7.27 5.73
C GLU A 46 12.36 -8.44 4.88
N HIS A 47 11.45 -9.11 4.16
CA HIS A 47 11.82 -10.21 3.29
C HIS A 47 12.43 -9.77 1.96
N TYR A 48 11.81 -8.83 1.24
CA TYR A 48 12.25 -8.44 -0.10
C TYR A 48 13.43 -7.47 -0.10
N ILE A 49 13.62 -6.70 0.98
CA ILE A 49 14.68 -5.69 1.10
C ILE A 49 15.42 -5.84 2.46
N PRO A 50 16.00 -7.02 2.75
CA PRO A 50 16.52 -7.36 4.07
C PRO A 50 17.71 -6.49 4.50
N ARG A 51 18.50 -5.98 3.53
CA ARG A 51 19.65 -5.10 3.82
C ARG A 51 19.26 -3.89 4.67
N TYR A 52 18.06 -3.38 4.49
CA TYR A 52 17.57 -2.18 5.20
C TYR A 52 16.50 -2.50 6.24
N PHE A 53 15.70 -3.55 6.01
CA PHE A 53 14.52 -3.86 6.83
C PHE A 53 14.67 -5.13 7.68
N ALA A 54 15.86 -5.71 7.79
CA ALA A 54 16.12 -6.80 8.71
C ALA A 54 15.63 -6.46 10.13
N ARG A 55 14.83 -7.36 10.71
CA ARG A 55 14.24 -7.25 12.05
C ARG A 55 13.22 -6.11 12.22
N ALA A 56 12.73 -5.51 11.14
CA ALA A 56 11.77 -4.41 11.21
C ALA A 56 10.48 -4.82 11.94
N THR A 57 9.96 -6.03 11.68
CA THR A 57 8.77 -6.55 12.37
C THR A 57 8.97 -6.70 13.87
N MET A 58 10.14 -7.21 14.29
CA MET A 58 10.52 -7.35 15.70
C MET A 58 10.61 -5.97 16.37
N ILE A 59 11.36 -5.04 15.78
CA ILE A 59 11.56 -3.69 16.33
C ILE A 59 10.22 -2.96 16.44
N TYR A 60 9.39 -3.03 15.41
CA TYR A 60 8.07 -2.41 15.42
C TYR A 60 7.20 -2.93 16.57
N LYS A 61 7.19 -4.24 16.80
CA LYS A 61 6.45 -4.86 17.92
C LYS A 61 6.97 -4.43 19.29
N ILE A 62 8.30 -4.35 19.46
CA ILE A 62 8.92 -3.92 20.74
C ILE A 62 8.57 -2.46 21.06
N TYR A 63 8.63 -1.58 20.07
CA TYR A 63 8.47 -0.14 20.26
C TYR A 63 7.09 0.38 19.91
N GLN A 64 6.11 -0.51 19.67
CA GLN A 64 4.80 -0.15 19.14
C GLN A 64 4.17 0.99 19.95
N ASP A 65 4.18 0.89 21.28
CA ASP A 65 3.59 1.86 22.20
C ASP A 65 4.24 3.25 22.15
N SER A 66 5.53 3.31 21.83
CA SER A 66 6.28 4.57 21.67
C SER A 66 6.07 5.22 20.29
N ILE A 67 5.55 4.47 19.31
CA ILE A 67 5.43 4.90 17.91
C ILE A 67 3.97 5.29 17.55
N ILE A 68 2.97 4.71 18.22
CA ILE A 68 1.52 4.83 17.91
C ILE A 68 0.91 6.25 18.00
N ASN A 69 1.62 7.27 18.45
CA ASN A 69 1.06 8.63 18.61
C ASN A 69 1.81 9.74 17.87
N ARG A 70 2.69 9.43 16.90
CA ARG A 70 3.43 10.48 16.17
C ARG A 70 2.57 11.29 15.19
N ASN A 71 1.54 10.68 14.59
CA ASN A 71 0.70 11.30 13.55
C ASN A 71 -0.77 11.46 14.00
N ARG A 72 -1.01 11.90 15.24
CA ARG A 72 -2.38 12.19 15.70
C ARG A 72 -2.91 13.44 15.00
N ASN A 73 -3.97 13.28 14.21
CA ASN A 73 -4.79 14.41 13.80
C ASN A 73 -5.72 14.82 14.96
N ASN A 74 -5.23 15.69 15.85
CA ASN A 74 -5.98 16.18 17.02
C ASN A 74 -7.26 16.96 16.66
N ARG A 75 -7.42 17.38 15.39
CA ARG A 75 -8.62 18.03 14.88
C ARG A 75 -9.17 17.26 13.69
N LYS A 76 -9.64 16.03 13.92
CA LYS A 76 -10.38 15.27 12.90
C LYS A 76 -11.86 15.70 12.94
N PRO A 77 -12.34 16.54 12.01
CA PRO A 77 -13.74 16.93 11.99
C PRO A 77 -14.63 15.71 11.72
N HIS A 78 -15.85 15.73 12.25
CA HIS A 78 -16.88 14.82 11.79
C HIS A 78 -17.19 15.15 10.33
N VAL A 79 -17.25 14.15 9.48
CA VAL A 79 -17.64 14.29 8.08
C VAL A 79 -18.94 13.55 7.90
N ASP A 80 -19.96 14.24 7.41
CA ASP A 80 -21.29 13.67 7.21
C ASP A 80 -21.26 12.50 6.22
N ALA A 81 -22.23 11.60 6.36
CA ALA A 81 -22.26 10.35 5.58
C ALA A 81 -22.47 10.60 4.09
N ASP A 82 -23.28 11.59 3.73
CA ASP A 82 -23.55 12.05 2.37
C ASP A 82 -22.31 12.67 1.72
N VAL A 83 -21.56 13.51 2.44
CA VAL A 83 -20.28 14.08 1.99
C VAL A 83 -19.28 12.96 1.71
N ARG A 84 -19.16 11.98 2.61
CA ARG A 84 -18.30 10.80 2.38
C ARG A 84 -18.75 9.98 1.17
N ALA A 85 -20.05 9.82 0.97
CA ALA A 85 -20.59 9.09 -0.18
C ALA A 85 -20.30 9.83 -1.49
N MET A 86 -20.46 11.15 -1.52
CA MET A 86 -20.12 11.99 -2.66
C MET A 86 -18.63 11.89 -3.00
N VAL A 87 -17.74 12.04 -2.02
CA VAL A 87 -16.29 11.87 -2.22
C VAL A 87 -15.99 10.47 -2.79
N ARG A 88 -16.55 9.41 -2.22
CA ARG A 88 -16.33 8.04 -2.74
C ARG A 88 -16.75 7.87 -4.21
N ARG A 89 -17.83 8.51 -4.65
CA ARG A 89 -18.27 8.48 -6.06
C ARG A 89 -17.32 9.21 -6.99
N ASN A 90 -16.58 10.19 -6.50
CA ASN A 90 -15.64 10.98 -7.31
C ASN A 90 -14.23 10.36 -7.37
N PHE A 91 -13.85 9.54 -6.39
CA PHE A 91 -12.50 8.95 -6.27
C PHE A 91 -12.44 7.49 -6.75
N THR A 92 -13.22 7.13 -7.76
CA THR A 92 -13.38 5.73 -8.19
C THR A 92 -12.07 5.09 -8.61
N HIS A 93 -11.23 5.79 -9.39
CA HIS A 93 -9.97 5.24 -9.88
C HIS A 93 -8.87 5.30 -8.82
N GLU A 94 -8.91 6.25 -7.89
CA GLU A 94 -8.02 6.29 -6.73
C GLU A 94 -8.29 5.11 -5.80
N TYR A 95 -9.56 4.77 -5.57
CA TYR A 95 -9.93 3.57 -4.81
C TYR A 95 -9.48 2.29 -5.52
N ASP A 96 -9.70 2.19 -6.84
CA ASP A 96 -9.22 1.08 -7.66
C ASP A 96 -7.69 0.92 -7.56
N PHE A 97 -6.94 2.01 -7.64
CA PHE A 97 -5.48 1.99 -7.46
C PHE A 97 -5.06 1.57 -6.03
N TYR A 98 -5.73 2.09 -5.00
CA TYR A 98 -5.46 1.70 -3.61
C TYR A 98 -5.66 0.19 -3.40
N TYR A 99 -6.80 -0.35 -3.84
CA TYR A 99 -7.10 -1.76 -3.67
C TYR A 99 -6.20 -2.66 -4.51
N PHE A 100 -5.78 -2.21 -5.69
CA PHE A 100 -4.75 -2.90 -6.47
C PHE A 100 -3.43 -3.03 -5.70
N CYS A 101 -2.93 -1.93 -5.13
CA CYS A 101 -1.71 -1.96 -4.31
C CYS A 101 -1.89 -2.84 -3.07
N LYS A 102 -3.04 -2.76 -2.40
CA LYS A 102 -3.37 -3.60 -1.24
C LYS A 102 -3.38 -5.09 -1.62
N GLN A 103 -4.05 -5.46 -2.71
CA GLN A 103 -4.10 -6.84 -3.18
C GLN A 103 -2.69 -7.37 -3.49
N ARG A 104 -1.86 -6.59 -4.19
CA ARG A 104 -0.47 -6.97 -4.48
C ARG A 104 0.33 -7.22 -3.20
N LEU A 105 0.18 -6.36 -2.19
CA LEU A 105 0.84 -6.53 -0.89
C LEU A 105 0.42 -7.83 -0.20
N TYR A 106 -0.87 -8.15 -0.17
CA TYR A 106 -1.35 -9.41 0.42
C TYR A 106 -0.86 -10.63 -0.36
N MET A 107 -0.82 -10.57 -1.69
CA MET A 107 -0.27 -11.66 -2.49
C MET A 107 1.20 -11.93 -2.16
N GLN A 108 2.01 -10.88 -2.04
CA GLN A 108 3.40 -11.01 -1.59
C GLN A 108 3.45 -11.66 -0.20
N TYR A 109 2.69 -11.16 0.77
CA TYR A 109 2.66 -11.70 2.12
C TYR A 109 2.24 -13.18 2.19
N ILE A 110 1.20 -13.56 1.45
CA ILE A 110 0.75 -14.96 1.38
C ILE A 110 1.83 -15.85 0.79
N ALA A 111 2.52 -15.41 -0.26
CA ALA A 111 3.65 -16.14 -0.83
C ALA A 111 4.75 -16.37 0.21
N LEU A 112 5.09 -15.36 1.03
CA LEU A 112 6.05 -15.50 2.12
C LEU A 112 5.63 -16.58 3.13
N LYS A 113 4.37 -16.51 3.59
CA LYS A 113 3.83 -17.48 4.57
C LYS A 113 3.80 -18.89 4.04
N ARG A 114 3.49 -19.05 2.76
CA ARG A 114 3.57 -20.34 2.09
C ARG A 114 4.99 -20.90 2.09
N THR A 115 5.98 -20.11 1.67
CA THR A 115 7.39 -20.53 1.67
C THR A 115 7.93 -20.83 3.06
N GLU A 116 7.49 -20.12 4.09
CA GLU A 116 7.80 -20.46 5.49
C GLU A 116 7.26 -21.84 5.88
N LEU A 117 5.98 -22.10 5.61
CA LEU A 117 5.34 -23.39 5.93
C LEU A 117 5.97 -24.57 5.18
N GLU A 118 6.29 -24.40 3.91
CA GLU A 118 6.94 -25.43 3.09
C GLU A 118 8.32 -25.82 3.66
N ARG A 119 9.11 -24.83 4.14
CA ARG A 119 10.40 -25.07 4.81
C ARG A 119 10.26 -25.82 6.13
N TYR A 120 9.22 -25.57 6.90
CA TYR A 120 8.98 -26.32 8.15
C TYR A 120 8.51 -27.76 7.90
N SER A 121 7.89 -28.02 6.75
CA SER A 121 7.30 -29.33 6.43
C SER A 121 8.33 -30.31 5.83
N HIS A 122 9.48 -29.82 5.38
CA HIS A 122 10.58 -30.61 4.80
C HIS A 122 11.93 -30.15 5.39
N PRO A 123 12.26 -30.61 6.63
CA PRO A 123 13.52 -30.25 7.30
C PRO A 123 14.77 -30.81 6.62
#